data_AF-A0A8S9FZ59-F1
#
_entry.id   AF-A0A8S9FZ59-F1
#
_cell.length_a   1.000
_cell.length_b   1.000
_cell.length_c   1.000
_cell.angle_alpha   90.00
_cell.angle_beta   90.00
_cell.angle_gamma   90.00
#
_symmetry.space_group_name_H-M   'P 1'
#
loop_
_entity.id
_entity.type
_entity.pdbx_description
1 polymer ?
#
loop_
_entity_poly.entity_id
_entity_poly.type
_entity_poly.pdbx_seq_one_letter_code
_entity_poly.pdbx_strand_id
1 'polypeptide(L)'
;MAIDKGKLQEEEEASAGTRFHKIILGWDYKQLAKENERKSRKDSKGKLSVVKNTYKDADDYFETFEPLLFEEVKAQILQNQDAEEASVCKMRLVMECSEADEFHILLVTYEHEEDESLAPNDLLLLSIEEVKGSSFPSSYGFAVVENRQSNLLRLRMYLAEEVVQITENTKYSRTQPFIQSLTNMRSLITSSASLLDKRVFSLKVSCYDIDTSTLSS
;
A
#
# COMPACT_ATOMS: atom_id res chain seq x y z
N MET A 1 5.08 -39.98 -11.09
CA MET A 1 5.68 -38.70 -10.68
C MET A 1 4.72 -38.07 -9.67
N ALA A 2 5.12 -38.00 -8.41
CA ALA A 2 4.35 -37.30 -7.38
C ALA A 2 4.65 -35.82 -7.55
N ILE A 3 3.69 -35.06 -8.06
CA ILE A 3 3.78 -33.60 -8.06
C ILE A 3 3.60 -33.19 -6.61
N ASP A 4 4.63 -32.55 -6.06
CA ASP A 4 4.76 -32.18 -4.67
C ASP A 4 3.69 -31.12 -4.34
N LYS A 5 2.57 -31.58 -3.78
CA LYS A 5 1.39 -30.74 -3.52
C LYS A 5 1.68 -29.54 -2.63
N GLY A 6 2.74 -29.59 -1.81
CA GLY A 6 3.19 -28.47 -0.98
C GLY A 6 3.78 -27.32 -1.78
N LYS A 7 4.53 -27.60 -2.85
CA LYS A 7 5.16 -26.54 -3.67
C LYS A 7 4.14 -25.73 -4.46
N LEU A 8 3.11 -26.38 -5.00
CA LEU A 8 2.03 -25.70 -5.72
C LEU A 8 1.23 -24.78 -4.80
N GLN A 9 0.99 -25.21 -3.56
CA GLN A 9 0.27 -24.39 -2.58
C GLN A 9 1.10 -23.17 -2.16
N GLU A 10 2.40 -23.32 -1.92
CA GLU A 10 3.30 -22.19 -1.62
C GLU A 10 3.38 -21.19 -2.79
N GLU A 11 3.42 -21.68 -4.02
CA GLU A 11 3.43 -20.84 -5.23
C GLU A 11 2.09 -20.09 -5.44
N GLU A 12 0.96 -20.74 -5.18
CA GLU A 12 -0.37 -20.12 -5.24
C GLU A 12 -0.57 -19.07 -4.15
N GLU A 13 -0.14 -19.34 -2.92
CA GLU A 13 -0.20 -18.39 -1.80
C GLU A 13 0.71 -17.17 -2.06
N ALA A 14 1.92 -17.39 -2.59
CA ALA A 14 2.83 -16.33 -3.01
C ALA A 14 2.23 -15.49 -4.17
N SER A 15 1.54 -16.14 -5.11
CA SER A 15 0.85 -15.49 -6.21
C SER A 15 -0.35 -14.64 -5.74
N ALA A 16 -1.18 -15.18 -4.85
CA ALA A 16 -2.32 -14.47 -4.25
C ALA A 16 -1.84 -13.26 -3.43
N GLY A 17 -0.81 -13.42 -2.61
CA GLY A 17 -0.17 -12.33 -1.88
C GLY A 17 0.39 -11.26 -2.81
N THR A 18 1.06 -11.67 -3.90
CA THR A 18 1.59 -10.75 -4.92
C THR A 18 0.47 -9.94 -5.57
N ARG A 19 -0.64 -10.58 -5.94
CA ARG A 19 -1.81 -9.92 -6.51
C ARG A 19 -2.42 -8.90 -5.53
N PHE A 20 -2.57 -9.27 -4.27
CA PHE A 20 -3.06 -8.38 -3.22
C PHE A 20 -2.19 -7.12 -3.08
N HIS A 21 -0.86 -7.27 -3.04
CA HIS A 21 0.06 -6.14 -2.98
C HIS A 21 0.00 -5.27 -4.24
N LYS A 22 -0.09 -5.85 -5.44
CA LYS A 22 -0.23 -5.07 -6.68
C LYS A 22 -1.50 -4.22 -6.68
N ILE A 23 -2.60 -4.72 -6.11
CA ILE A 23 -3.86 -3.96 -5.98
C ILE A 23 -3.67 -2.77 -5.05
N ILE A 24 -3.24 -3.03 -3.81
CA ILE A 24 -3.13 -1.98 -2.78
C ILE A 24 -2.09 -0.95 -3.15
N LEU A 25 -0.89 -1.39 -3.52
CA LEU A 25 0.20 -0.48 -3.90
C LEU A 25 -0.10 0.30 -5.18
N GLY A 26 -1.04 -0.19 -5.98
CA GLY A 26 -1.50 0.46 -7.20
C GLY A 26 -2.62 1.49 -7.01
N TRP A 27 -3.09 1.73 -5.78
CA TRP A 27 -4.16 2.69 -5.50
C TRP A 27 -3.70 4.15 -5.51
N ASP A 28 -4.64 5.03 -5.87
CA ASP A 28 -4.47 6.48 -5.89
C ASP A 28 -5.10 7.07 -4.61
N TYR A 29 -4.28 7.42 -3.63
CA TYR A 29 -4.72 7.94 -2.32
C TYR A 29 -5.71 9.12 -2.45
N LYS A 30 -5.46 10.07 -3.36
CA LYS A 30 -6.36 11.22 -3.62
C LYS A 30 -7.73 10.76 -4.09
N GLN A 31 -7.79 9.72 -4.92
CA GLN A 31 -9.07 9.16 -5.35
C GLN A 31 -9.79 8.43 -4.21
N LEU A 32 -9.06 7.67 -3.39
CA LEU A 32 -9.63 7.01 -2.22
C LEU A 32 -10.26 8.02 -1.26
N ALA A 33 -9.52 9.07 -0.89
CA ALA A 33 -10.02 10.14 -0.02
C ALA A 33 -11.26 10.83 -0.60
N LYS A 34 -11.23 11.16 -1.91
CA LYS A 34 -12.37 11.78 -2.61
C LYS A 34 -13.60 10.88 -2.70
N GLU A 35 -13.41 9.57 -2.86
CA GLU A 35 -14.50 8.59 -2.87
C GLU A 35 -15.15 8.51 -1.48
N ASN A 36 -14.34 8.51 -0.42
CA ASN A 36 -14.82 8.48 0.95
C ASN A 36 -15.63 9.73 1.34
N GLU A 37 -15.16 10.94 0.98
CA GLU A 37 -15.93 12.18 1.18
C GLU A 37 -17.28 12.16 0.44
N ARG A 38 -17.35 11.48 -0.71
CA ARG A 38 -18.61 11.34 -1.47
C ARG A 38 -19.54 10.32 -0.82
N LYS A 39 -19.00 9.23 -0.27
CA LYS A 39 -19.75 8.21 0.48
C LYS A 39 -20.29 8.76 1.81
N SER A 40 -19.59 9.69 2.48
CA SER A 40 -20.13 10.34 3.69
C SER A 40 -21.26 11.35 3.39
N ARG A 41 -21.26 11.95 2.19
CA ARG A 41 -22.28 12.93 1.76
C ARG A 41 -23.50 12.34 1.04
N LYS A 42 -23.41 11.10 0.57
CA LYS A 42 -24.51 10.39 -0.10
C LYS A 42 -24.68 9.03 0.55
N ASP A 43 -25.91 8.66 0.90
CA ASP A 43 -26.35 7.29 1.22
C ASP A 43 -26.20 6.30 0.03
N SER A 44 -25.26 6.54 -0.88
CA SER A 44 -24.85 5.55 -1.86
C SER A 44 -24.00 4.51 -1.15
N LYS A 45 -24.68 3.56 -0.50
CA LYS A 45 -24.20 2.19 -0.39
C LYS A 45 -23.86 1.76 -1.81
N GLY A 46 -22.60 1.92 -2.21
CA GLY A 46 -22.05 1.20 -3.34
C GLY A 46 -22.45 -0.26 -3.18
N LYS A 47 -22.76 -0.92 -4.29
CA LYS A 47 -23.27 -2.28 -4.39
C LYS A 47 -22.24 -3.29 -3.85
N LEU A 48 -21.98 -3.25 -2.55
CA LEU A 48 -21.23 -4.28 -1.86
C LEU A 48 -22.11 -5.52 -1.89
N SER A 49 -21.48 -6.64 -2.28
CA SER A 49 -22.08 -7.96 -2.23
C SER A 49 -22.63 -8.18 -0.81
N VAL A 50 -23.93 -8.47 -0.72
CA VAL A 50 -24.52 -8.92 0.54
C VAL A 50 -23.86 -10.25 0.88
N VAL A 51 -23.25 -10.33 2.06
CA VAL A 51 -22.64 -11.57 2.57
C VAL A 51 -23.72 -12.66 2.57
N LYS A 52 -23.45 -13.76 1.86
CA LYS A 52 -24.37 -14.88 1.74
C LYS A 52 -24.17 -15.81 2.93
N ASN A 53 -25.24 -16.45 3.39
CA ASN A 53 -25.15 -17.47 4.44
C ASN A 53 -24.60 -18.82 3.92
N THR A 54 -24.58 -19.01 2.60
CA THR A 54 -24.07 -20.22 1.95
C THR A 54 -23.49 -19.85 0.59
N TYR A 55 -22.37 -20.48 0.25
CA TYR A 55 -21.64 -20.28 -1.00
C TYR A 55 -21.65 -21.57 -1.80
N LYS A 56 -21.72 -21.44 -3.12
CA LYS A 56 -21.77 -22.59 -4.03
C LYS A 56 -20.43 -23.32 -4.08
N ASP A 57 -19.35 -22.56 -4.13
CA ASP A 57 -17.96 -23.00 -4.28
C ASP A 57 -17.02 -21.93 -3.70
N ALA A 58 -15.71 -22.20 -3.73
CA ALA A 58 -14.70 -21.27 -3.23
C ALA A 58 -14.65 -19.97 -4.05
N ASP A 59 -14.89 -20.04 -5.36
CA ASP A 59 -14.88 -18.88 -6.24
C ASP A 59 -16.02 -17.91 -5.89
N ASP A 60 -17.23 -18.42 -5.65
CA ASP A 60 -18.38 -17.63 -5.17
C ASP A 60 -18.12 -16.95 -3.81
N TYR A 61 -17.31 -17.59 -2.95
CA TYR A 61 -16.85 -17.00 -1.70
C TYR A 61 -15.86 -15.85 -1.96
N PHE A 62 -14.84 -16.07 -2.79
CA PHE A 62 -13.86 -15.04 -3.13
C PHE A 62 -14.49 -13.83 -3.80
N GLU A 63 -15.38 -14.03 -4.78
CA GLU A 63 -16.12 -12.95 -5.44
C GLU A 63 -16.92 -12.07 -4.46
N THR A 64 -17.35 -12.65 -3.34
CA THR A 64 -18.10 -11.93 -2.31
C THR A 64 -17.19 -11.22 -1.33
N PHE A 65 -16.16 -11.89 -0.81
CA PHE A 65 -15.32 -11.38 0.28
C PHE A 65 -14.14 -10.54 -0.18
N GLU A 66 -13.59 -10.79 -1.36
CA GLU A 66 -12.45 -10.02 -1.86
C GLU A 66 -12.75 -8.52 -1.99
N PRO A 67 -13.90 -8.10 -2.57
CA PRO A 67 -14.24 -6.67 -2.60
C PRO A 67 -14.42 -6.09 -1.19
N LEU A 68 -14.98 -6.86 -0.25
CA LEU A 68 -15.19 -6.43 1.13
C LEU A 68 -13.85 -6.24 1.86
N LEU A 69 -12.89 -7.14 1.65
CA LEU A 69 -11.55 -7.05 2.19
C LEU A 69 -10.87 -5.75 1.72
N PHE A 70 -10.97 -5.42 0.43
CA PHE A 70 -10.39 -4.17 -0.08
C PHE A 70 -11.07 -2.93 0.46
N GLU A 71 -12.39 -2.95 0.68
CA GLU A 71 -13.07 -1.80 1.31
C GLU A 71 -12.65 -1.62 2.77
N GLU A 72 -12.40 -2.70 3.51
CA GLU A 72 -11.87 -2.63 4.87
C GLU A 72 -10.45 -2.02 4.86
N VAL A 73 -9.56 -2.45 3.97
CA VAL A 73 -8.23 -1.86 3.84
C VAL A 73 -8.31 -0.38 3.49
N LYS A 74 -9.20 0.02 2.58
CA LYS A 74 -9.42 1.45 2.26
C LYS A 74 -9.93 2.22 3.47
N ALA A 75 -10.86 1.66 4.23
CA ALA A 75 -11.40 2.28 5.44
C ALA A 75 -10.28 2.52 6.46
N GLN A 76 -9.42 1.52 6.70
CA GLN A 76 -8.28 1.65 7.61
C GLN A 76 -7.26 2.71 7.15
N ILE A 77 -6.95 2.76 5.85
CA ILE A 77 -6.06 3.79 5.28
C ILE A 77 -6.59 5.21 5.54
N LEU A 78 -7.91 5.39 5.45
CA LEU A 78 -8.55 6.70 5.57
C LEU A 78 -8.93 7.06 7.01
N GLN A 79 -9.15 6.09 7.88
CA GLN A 79 -9.45 6.32 9.30
C GLN A 79 -8.26 6.96 10.04
N ASN A 80 -7.03 6.61 9.66
CA ASN A 80 -5.82 7.23 10.21
C ASN A 80 -5.64 8.70 9.81
N GLN A 81 -6.51 9.25 8.96
CA GLN A 81 -6.55 10.68 8.66
C GLN A 81 -7.23 11.49 9.78
N ASP A 82 -8.15 10.88 10.53
CA ASP A 82 -8.95 11.55 11.58
C ASP A 82 -8.37 11.36 12.99
N ALA A 83 -7.37 10.48 13.17
CA ALA A 83 -6.66 10.33 14.43
C ALA A 83 -5.81 11.57 14.69
N GLU A 84 -6.00 12.17 15.87
CA GLU A 84 -5.38 13.44 16.32
C GLU A 84 -3.85 13.36 16.41
N GLU A 85 -3.30 12.14 16.35
CA GLU A 85 -1.89 11.84 16.10
C GLU A 85 -1.63 11.80 14.60
N ALA A 86 -1.54 12.97 13.97
CA ALA A 86 -1.08 13.06 12.59
C ALA A 86 0.28 12.36 12.47
N SER A 87 0.32 11.22 11.80
CA SER A 87 1.56 10.49 11.49
C SER A 87 2.60 11.51 11.03
N VAL A 88 3.71 11.64 11.76
CA VAL A 88 4.72 12.66 11.44
C VAL A 88 5.38 12.27 10.12
N CYS A 89 5.35 13.18 9.14
CA CYS A 89 6.01 12.97 7.86
C CYS A 89 7.53 12.96 8.08
N LYS A 90 8.21 11.90 7.65
CA LYS A 90 9.66 11.73 7.87
C LYS A 90 10.44 11.68 6.58
N MET A 91 11.57 12.37 6.56
CA MET A 91 12.50 12.33 5.43
C MET A 91 13.37 11.08 5.52
N ARG A 92 13.53 10.39 4.40
CA ARG A 92 14.36 9.20 4.24
C ARG A 92 15.19 9.33 2.97
N LEU A 93 16.41 8.78 3.00
CA LEU A 93 17.28 8.73 1.82
C LEU A 93 17.18 7.35 1.17
N VAL A 94 16.96 7.32 -0.14
CA VAL A 94 17.00 6.08 -0.92
C VAL A 94 18.45 5.73 -1.20
N MET A 95 18.93 4.67 -0.55
CA MET A 95 20.28 4.14 -0.70
C MET A 95 20.39 3.29 -1.96
N GLU A 96 19.42 2.40 -2.15
CA GLU A 96 19.40 1.44 -3.25
C GLU A 96 17.98 1.25 -3.78
N CYS A 97 17.88 0.93 -5.07
CA CYS A 97 16.64 0.54 -5.74
C CYS A 97 16.94 -0.67 -6.63
N SER A 98 16.12 -1.70 -6.53
CA SER A 98 16.17 -2.89 -7.38
C SER A 98 14.76 -3.24 -7.86
N GLU A 99 14.66 -3.95 -8.98
CA GLU A 99 13.38 -4.41 -9.52
C GLU A 99 13.28 -5.93 -9.38
N ALA A 100 12.16 -6.41 -8.84
CA ALA A 100 11.87 -7.84 -8.67
C ALA A 100 10.35 -8.07 -8.74
N ASP A 101 9.92 -9.04 -9.54
CA ASP A 101 8.50 -9.43 -9.69
C ASP A 101 7.56 -8.26 -10.02
N GLU A 102 8.03 -7.32 -10.86
CA GLU A 102 7.37 -6.05 -11.24
C GLU A 102 7.25 -5.02 -10.10
N PHE A 103 7.81 -5.30 -8.94
CA PHE A 103 7.93 -4.35 -7.84
C PHE A 103 9.26 -3.60 -7.90
N HIS A 104 9.26 -2.41 -7.31
CA HIS A 104 10.46 -1.64 -7.02
C HIS A 104 10.77 -1.81 -5.54
N ILE A 105 11.92 -2.41 -5.24
CA ILE A 105 12.40 -2.65 -3.90
C ILE A 105 13.40 -1.57 -3.54
N LEU A 106 13.08 -0.77 -2.53
CA LEU A 106 13.88 0.32 -2.03
C LEU A 106 14.56 -0.06 -0.72
N LEU A 107 15.82 0.34 -0.58
CA LEU A 107 16.50 0.37 0.70
C LEU A 107 16.65 1.82 1.13
N VAL A 108 15.98 2.20 2.21
CA VAL A 108 15.93 3.59 2.69
C VAL A 108 16.47 3.72 4.10
N THR A 109 16.96 4.91 4.47
CA THR A 109 17.41 5.18 5.84
C THR A 109 16.29 5.06 6.86
N TYR A 110 16.65 4.58 8.04
CA TYR A 110 15.75 4.47 9.19
C TYR A 110 16.51 4.65 10.49
N GLU A 111 16.05 5.58 11.31
CA GLU A 111 16.65 5.86 12.60
C GLU A 111 15.85 5.16 13.69
N HIS A 112 16.52 4.31 14.47
CA HIS A 112 15.84 3.51 15.51
C HIS A 112 15.34 4.35 16.69
N GLU A 113 15.98 5.49 16.94
CA GLU A 113 15.67 6.37 18.06
C GLU A 113 14.41 7.21 17.83
N GLU A 114 13.80 7.13 16.65
CA GLU A 114 12.54 7.78 16.39
C GLU A 114 11.40 6.99 17.04
N ASP A 115 10.43 7.69 17.65
CA ASP A 115 9.20 7.14 18.27
C ASP A 115 8.25 6.41 17.28
N GLU A 116 8.73 6.03 16.08
CA GLU A 116 7.97 5.31 15.06
C GLU A 116 8.42 3.85 15.00
N SER A 117 7.56 2.97 15.49
CA SER A 117 7.67 1.54 15.24
C SER A 117 7.08 1.20 13.88
N LEU A 118 7.98 0.92 12.91
CA LEU A 118 7.61 0.33 11.63
C LEU A 118 7.81 -1.19 11.68
N ALA A 119 6.71 -1.92 11.50
CA ALA A 119 6.68 -3.36 11.46
C ALA A 119 6.56 -3.88 10.01
N PRO A 120 6.96 -5.14 9.73
CA PRO A 120 6.64 -5.78 8.48
C PRO A 120 5.15 -5.72 8.17
N ASN A 121 4.81 -5.47 6.91
CA ASN A 121 3.45 -5.24 6.38
C ASN A 121 2.81 -3.89 6.74
N ASP A 122 3.51 -3.00 7.43
CA ASP A 122 3.04 -1.62 7.57
C ASP A 122 2.98 -0.95 6.18
N LEU A 123 1.84 -0.31 5.90
CA LEU A 123 1.64 0.48 4.70
C LEU A 123 2.09 1.92 4.93
N LEU A 124 2.95 2.38 4.04
CA LEU A 124 3.48 3.74 3.99
C LEU A 124 3.00 4.43 2.71
N LEU A 125 2.84 5.73 2.80
CA LEU A 125 2.74 6.64 1.67
C LEU A 125 4.10 7.32 1.50
N LEU A 126 4.76 7.08 0.37
CA LEU A 126 6.01 7.74 0.01
C LEU A 126 5.73 8.89 -0.96
N SER A 127 6.38 10.03 -0.76
CA SER A 127 6.28 11.20 -1.63
C SER A 127 7.63 11.87 -1.88
N ILE A 128 7.73 12.61 -3.00
CA ILE A 128 8.91 13.42 -3.30
C ILE A 128 8.90 14.70 -2.45
N GLU A 129 7.72 15.29 -2.29
CA GLU A 129 7.53 16.48 -1.47
C GLU A 129 7.04 16.13 -0.06
N GLU A 130 7.49 16.92 0.92
CA GLU A 130 7.00 16.83 2.30
C GLU A 130 5.52 17.20 2.36
N VAL A 131 4.73 16.43 3.11
CA VAL A 131 3.31 16.74 3.33
C VAL A 131 3.22 17.86 4.37
N LYS A 132 3.02 19.11 3.92
CA LYS A 132 2.88 20.29 4.79
C LYS A 132 1.46 20.84 4.78
N GLY A 133 0.85 20.89 5.97
CA GLY A 133 -0.46 21.49 6.19
C GLY A 133 -1.54 20.88 5.28
N SER A 134 -2.23 21.71 4.50
CA SER A 134 -3.31 21.27 3.59
C SER A 134 -2.84 20.89 2.18
N SER A 135 -1.55 21.01 1.88
CA SER A 135 -1.03 20.70 0.54
C SER A 135 -0.56 19.25 0.44
N PHE A 136 -1.18 18.49 -0.47
CA PHE A 136 -0.81 17.11 -0.73
C PHE A 136 0.21 17.02 -1.87
N PRO A 137 1.24 16.16 -1.76
CA PRO A 137 2.32 16.04 -2.74
C PRO A 137 1.83 15.80 -4.17
N SER A 138 2.64 16.26 -5.14
CA SER A 138 2.35 16.06 -6.55
C SER A 138 2.69 14.64 -6.97
N SER A 139 3.77 14.10 -6.40
CA SER A 139 4.36 12.82 -6.75
C SER A 139 4.45 11.93 -5.50
N TYR A 140 3.73 10.83 -5.53
CA TYR A 140 3.61 9.91 -4.42
C TYR A 140 3.24 8.49 -4.89
N GLY A 141 3.40 7.52 -3.98
CA GLY A 141 2.96 6.14 -4.18
C GLY A 141 2.94 5.39 -2.84
N PHE A 142 2.17 4.30 -2.79
CA PHE A 142 2.19 3.43 -1.63
C PHE A 142 3.44 2.54 -1.62
N ALA A 143 3.90 2.20 -0.42
CA ALA A 143 4.97 1.26 -0.18
C ALA A 143 4.62 0.39 1.03
N VAL A 144 4.98 -0.90 0.99
CA VAL A 144 4.86 -1.78 2.16
C VAL A 144 6.24 -2.04 2.75
N VAL A 145 6.33 -2.08 4.07
CA VAL A 145 7.56 -2.48 4.78
C VAL A 145 7.72 -4.00 4.66
N GLU A 146 8.79 -4.46 4.03
CA GLU A 146 9.08 -5.89 3.97
C GLU A 146 9.90 -6.36 5.16
N ASN A 147 10.94 -5.60 5.49
CA ASN A 147 11.82 -5.91 6.61
C ASN A 147 12.59 -4.67 7.06
N ARG A 148 13.02 -4.72 8.30
CA ARG A 148 13.91 -3.76 8.93
C ARG A 148 15.32 -4.35 9.04
N GLN A 149 16.32 -3.56 8.67
CA GLN A 149 17.74 -3.91 8.81
C GLN A 149 18.45 -2.83 9.62
N SER A 150 18.56 -2.97 10.94
CA SER A 150 19.25 -2.02 11.83
C SER A 150 18.91 -0.52 11.61
N ASN A 151 19.63 0.17 10.70
CA ASN A 151 19.49 1.55 10.26
C ASN A 151 18.84 1.74 8.87
N LEU A 152 18.29 0.69 8.27
CA LEU A 152 17.68 0.68 6.94
C LEU A 152 16.31 -0.01 6.97
N LEU A 153 15.42 0.42 6.09
CA LEU A 153 14.15 -0.25 5.80
C LEU A 153 14.14 -0.72 4.37
N ARG A 154 13.70 -1.96 4.19
CA ARG A 154 13.40 -2.52 2.88
C ARG A 154 11.93 -2.30 2.60
N LEU A 155 11.64 -1.48 1.60
CA LEU A 155 10.29 -1.13 1.18
C LEU A 155 9.99 -1.70 -0.20
N ARG A 156 8.75 -2.11 -0.43
CA ARG A 156 8.27 -2.58 -1.73
C ARG A 156 7.21 -1.64 -2.27
N MET A 157 7.41 -1.15 -3.49
CA MET A 157 6.48 -0.29 -4.22
C MET A 157 6.01 -0.95 -5.52
N TYR A 158 4.83 -0.56 -5.99
CA TYR A 158 4.31 -0.94 -7.30
C TYR A 158 4.08 0.29 -8.19
N LEU A 159 5.08 0.63 -9.00
CA LEU A 159 5.11 1.84 -9.84
C LEU A 159 4.84 1.55 -11.32
N ALA A 160 4.13 0.45 -11.64
CA ALA A 160 3.67 0.20 -13.00
C ALA A 160 2.90 1.44 -13.51
N GLU A 161 2.95 1.74 -14.81
CA GLU A 161 2.18 2.86 -15.39
C GLU A 161 0.86 2.38 -15.99
N GLU A 162 0.79 1.09 -16.32
CA GLU A 162 -0.36 0.47 -16.96
C GLU A 162 -1.53 0.30 -16.00
N VAL A 163 -2.74 0.40 -16.55
CA VAL A 163 -3.96 0.04 -15.83
C VAL A 163 -4.02 -1.47 -15.77
N VAL A 164 -3.50 -2.05 -14.70
CA VAL A 164 -3.68 -3.48 -14.47
C VAL A 164 -5.13 -3.69 -14.04
N GLN A 165 -5.91 -4.36 -14.90
CA GLN A 165 -7.21 -4.90 -14.51
C GLN A 165 -6.96 -6.11 -13.62
N ILE A 166 -6.85 -5.88 -12.31
CA ILE A 166 -6.51 -6.96 -11.37
C ILE A 166 -7.76 -7.79 -10.97
N THR A 167 -8.96 -7.32 -11.33
CA THR A 167 -10.25 -8.02 -11.20
C THR A 167 -11.21 -7.62 -12.34
N GLU A 168 -12.11 -8.51 -12.74
CA GLU A 168 -13.11 -8.26 -13.80
C GLU A 168 -14.09 -7.12 -13.46
N ASN A 169 -14.27 -6.82 -12.16
CA ASN A 169 -15.29 -5.90 -11.67
C ASN A 169 -14.76 -4.58 -11.08
N THR A 170 -13.45 -4.41 -10.90
CA THR A 170 -12.93 -3.21 -10.24
C THR A 170 -12.40 -2.20 -11.25
N LYS A 171 -13.17 -1.12 -11.43
CA LYS A 171 -12.84 0.03 -12.29
C LYS A 171 -11.71 0.86 -11.66
N TYR A 172 -10.48 0.36 -11.68
CA TYR A 172 -9.32 1.21 -11.39
C TYR A 172 -8.92 1.95 -12.66
N SER A 173 -9.60 3.06 -12.97
CA SER A 173 -9.04 4.01 -13.92
C SER A 173 -8.01 4.85 -13.18
N ARG A 174 -6.74 4.48 -13.27
CA ARG A 174 -5.66 5.38 -12.83
C ARG A 174 -5.83 6.69 -13.60
N THR A 175 -5.76 7.80 -12.88
CA THR A 175 -5.87 9.11 -13.52
C THR A 175 -4.53 9.43 -14.19
N GLN A 176 -4.56 10.17 -15.30
CA GLN A 176 -3.33 10.62 -15.97
C GLN A 176 -2.37 11.36 -15.01
N PRO A 177 -2.84 12.25 -14.11
CA PRO A 177 -2.00 12.82 -13.06
C PRO A 177 -1.34 11.79 -12.14
N PHE A 178 -2.04 10.71 -11.78
CA PHE A 178 -1.47 9.67 -10.93
C PHE A 178 -0.43 8.83 -11.67
N ILE A 179 -0.65 8.51 -12.94
CA ILE A 179 0.36 7.84 -13.78
C ILE A 179 1.63 8.69 -13.83
N GLN A 180 1.50 10.00 -14.08
CA GLN A 180 2.64 10.91 -14.07
C GLN A 180 3.34 10.97 -12.71
N SER A 181 2.59 10.96 -11.61
CA SER A 181 3.11 10.87 -10.24
C SER A 181 3.99 9.63 -10.04
N LEU A 182 3.53 8.45 -10.51
CA LEU A 182 4.30 7.20 -10.44
C LEU A 182 5.55 7.26 -11.32
N THR A 183 5.48 7.82 -12.52
CA THR A 183 6.64 8.04 -13.39
C THR A 183 7.69 8.93 -12.72
N ASN A 184 7.26 10.01 -12.06
CA ASN A 184 8.17 10.90 -11.33
C ASN A 184 8.84 10.17 -10.16
N MET A 185 8.07 9.40 -9.38
CA MET A 185 8.60 8.57 -8.29
C MET A 185 9.63 7.58 -8.82
N ARG A 186 9.33 6.86 -9.90
CA ARG A 186 10.24 5.91 -10.52
C ARG A 186 11.52 6.60 -10.98
N SER A 187 11.40 7.72 -11.69
CA SER A 187 12.56 8.48 -12.17
C SER A 187 13.47 8.96 -11.04
N LEU A 188 12.92 9.32 -9.88
CA LEU A 188 13.70 9.74 -8.72
C LEU A 188 14.50 8.58 -8.11
N ILE A 189 13.83 7.46 -7.83
CA ILE A 189 14.44 6.33 -7.11
C ILE A 189 15.46 5.57 -7.98
N THR A 190 15.22 5.48 -9.30
CA THR A 190 16.11 4.82 -10.26
C THR A 190 17.19 5.75 -10.81
N SER A 191 17.15 7.05 -10.50
CA SER A 191 18.16 8.01 -10.96
C SER A 191 19.56 7.59 -10.50
N SER A 192 20.60 7.89 -11.27
CA SER A 192 21.99 7.77 -10.82
C SER A 192 22.50 9.02 -10.09
N ALA A 193 21.60 9.95 -9.74
CA ALA A 193 21.93 11.18 -9.02
C ALA A 193 22.46 10.92 -7.61
N SER A 194 22.99 11.97 -6.98
CA SER A 194 23.60 11.88 -5.65
C SER A 194 22.58 11.43 -4.60
N LEU A 195 23.04 10.81 -3.50
CA LEU A 195 22.16 10.35 -2.42
C LEU A 195 21.30 11.48 -1.82
N LEU A 196 21.80 12.71 -1.82
CA LEU A 196 21.05 13.90 -1.37
C LEU A 196 19.88 14.25 -2.30
N ASP A 197 19.98 13.89 -3.58
CA ASP A 197 18.92 14.10 -4.56
C ASP A 197 17.84 13.01 -4.49
N LYS A 198 18.12 11.87 -3.84
CA LYS A 198 17.18 10.75 -3.66
C LYS A 198 16.46 10.76 -2.32
N ARG A 199 16.09 11.94 -1.85
CA ARG A 199 15.26 12.07 -0.65
C ARG A 199 13.79 11.76 -0.97
N VAL A 200 13.16 11.01 -0.10
CA VAL A 200 11.72 10.76 -0.11
C VAL A 200 11.16 11.05 1.26
N PHE A 201 9.89 11.37 1.33
CA PHE A 201 9.17 11.55 2.57
C PHE A 201 8.23 10.36 2.77
N SER A 202 8.19 9.80 3.97
CA SER A 202 7.32 8.69 4.33
C SER A 202 6.29 9.12 5.35
N LEU A 203 5.07 8.64 5.17
CA LEU A 203 3.95 8.78 6.10
C LEU A 203 3.34 7.40 6.35
N LYS A 204 3.26 6.97 7.61
CA LYS A 204 2.56 5.73 7.97
C LYS A 204 1.05 5.93 7.84
N VAL A 205 0.39 5.08 7.05
CA VAL A 205 -1.05 5.18 6.73
C VAL A 205 -1.88 4.02 7.25
N SER A 206 -1.26 2.92 7.71
CA SER A 206 -1.94 1.85 8.43
C SER A 206 -1.11 1.42 9.63
N CYS A 207 -1.75 1.24 10.79
CA CYS A 207 -1.15 0.57 11.94
C CYS A 207 -1.89 -0.76 12.18
N TYR A 208 -1.15 -1.87 12.21
CA TYR A 208 -1.58 -2.96 13.08
C TYR A 208 -1.00 -2.67 14.46
N ASP A 209 -1.74 -1.94 15.28
CA ASP A 209 -1.52 -2.01 16.73
C ASP A 209 -2.04 -3.39 17.16
N ILE A 210 -1.16 -4.39 17.10
CA ILE A 210 -1.33 -5.54 17.96
C ILE A 210 -0.99 -5.02 19.35
N ASP A 211 -2.02 -4.48 20.00
CA ASP A 211 -1.99 -4.11 21.40
C ASP A 211 -1.81 -5.39 22.22
N THR A 212 -0.57 -5.87 22.30
CA THR A 212 -0.18 -7.05 23.09
C THR A 212 -0.34 -6.80 24.59
N SER A 213 -0.74 -5.59 24.99
CA SER A 213 -1.05 -5.18 26.35
C SER A 213 -2.32 -5.85 26.93
N THR A 214 -3.14 -6.53 26.13
CA THR A 214 -4.31 -7.28 26.62
C THR A 214 -4.05 -8.77 26.89
N LEU A 215 -2.79 -9.22 26.82
CA LEU A 215 -2.36 -10.58 27.19
C LEU A 215 -1.36 -10.57 28.36
N SER A 216 -1.61 -9.78 29.41
CA SER A 216 -1.13 -10.13 30.75
C SER A 216 -2.32 -10.29 31.69
N SER A 217 -2.55 -11.54 32.06
CA SER A 217 -3.51 -12.00 33.07
C SER A 217 -3.33 -11.34 34.44
#